data_AF-A0A938LMD2-F1
#
_entry.id   AF-A0A938LMD2-F1
#
_cell.length_a   1.000
_cell.length_b   1.000
_cell.length_c   1.000
_cell.angle_alpha   90.00
_cell.angle_beta   90.00
_cell.angle_gamma   90.00
#
_symmetry.space_group_name_H-M   'P 1'
#
loop_
_entity.id
_entity.type
_entity.pdbx_description
1 polymer ?
#
loop_
_entity_poly.entity_id
_entity_poly.type
_entity_poly.pdbx_seq_one_letter_code
_entity_poly.pdbx_strand_id
1 'polypeptide(L)'
;MGSEPRAQPIDSDSLRASVVAARALQTRRFGTGTVLTNAQVSHSQLERFCKLDATGELMLKEAMMELGLSARAHDKICKVARTIADLDASDDICAEHLAEAIGYRKLDRKL
;
A
#
# COMPACT_ATOMS: atom_id res chain seq x y z
N MET A 1 -14.72 15.75 24.34
CA MET A 1 -13.68 14.89 24.96
C MET A 1 -13.69 13.56 24.24
N GLY A 2 -13.03 13.47 23.09
CA GLY A 2 -12.72 12.22 22.41
C GLY A 2 -11.22 12.07 22.47
N SER A 3 -10.74 11.12 23.26
CA SER A 3 -9.32 10.84 23.41
C SER A 3 -8.79 10.35 22.06
N GLU A 4 -7.99 11.16 21.37
CA GLU A 4 -7.22 10.68 20.22
C GLU A 4 -6.37 9.48 20.68
N PRO A 5 -6.35 8.37 19.95
CA PRO A 5 -5.49 7.26 20.28
C PRO A 5 -4.05 7.75 20.18
N ARG A 6 -3.38 7.83 21.33
CA ARG A 6 -1.98 8.22 21.42
C ARG A 6 -1.19 7.11 20.75
N ALA A 7 -0.66 7.37 19.55
CA ALA A 7 0.20 6.43 18.83
C ALA A 7 1.30 5.98 19.79
N GLN A 8 1.29 4.69 20.15
CA GLN A 8 2.30 4.10 21.01
C GLN A 8 3.66 4.18 20.28
N PRO A 9 4.75 4.55 20.96
CA PRO A 9 6.06 4.54 20.33
C PRO A 9 6.41 3.10 19.91
N ILE A 10 6.55 2.88 18.60
CA ILE A 10 7.05 1.61 18.06
C ILE A 10 8.57 1.67 18.18
N ASP A 11 9.19 0.71 18.88
CA ASP A 11 10.65 0.61 18.93
C ASP A 11 11.24 0.07 17.62
N SER A 12 12.55 0.29 17.43
CA SER A 12 13.23 -0.08 16.19
C SER A 12 13.20 -1.59 15.93
N ASP A 13 13.20 -2.42 16.97
CA ASP A 13 13.24 -3.88 16.83
C ASP A 13 11.88 -4.42 16.39
N SER A 14 10.80 -3.89 16.95
CA SER A 14 9.42 -4.18 16.57
C SER A 14 9.11 -3.74 15.13
N LEU A 15 9.60 -2.55 14.75
CA LEU A 15 9.48 -2.09 13.36
C LEU A 15 10.27 -2.98 12.40
N ARG A 16 11.50 -3.34 12.78
CA ARG A 16 12.34 -4.25 11.99
C ARG A 16 11.66 -5.61 11.79
N ALA A 17 11.07 -6.17 12.84
CA ALA A 17 10.36 -7.45 12.77
C ALA A 17 9.21 -7.39 11.76
N SER A 18 8.41 -6.31 11.79
CA SER A 18 7.30 -6.08 10.87
C SER A 18 7.79 -5.97 9.41
N VAL A 19 8.88 -5.23 9.18
CA VAL A 19 9.48 -5.11 7.84
C VAL A 19 10.01 -6.46 7.33
N VAL A 20 10.65 -7.26 8.18
CA VAL A 20 11.14 -8.59 7.81
C VAL A 20 9.97 -9.52 7.46
N ALA A 21 8.88 -9.49 8.21
CA ALA A 21 7.68 -10.26 7.92
C ALA A 21 7.07 -9.87 6.56
N ALA A 22 6.91 -8.57 6.31
CA ALA A 22 6.43 -8.07 5.01
C ALA A 22 7.34 -8.50 3.84
N ARG A 23 8.66 -8.51 4.04
CA ARG A 23 9.62 -9.01 3.04
C ARG A 23 9.45 -10.49 2.76
N ALA A 24 9.22 -11.31 3.79
CA ALA A 24 8.96 -12.74 3.60
C ALA A 24 7.69 -12.98 2.76
N LEU A 25 6.63 -12.18 2.97
CA LEU A 25 5.42 -12.22 2.14
C LEU A 25 5.73 -11.88 0.67
N GLN A 26 6.54 -10.84 0.42
CA GLN A 26 6.97 -10.47 -0.94
C GLN A 26 7.78 -11.58 -1.60
N THR A 27 8.75 -12.17 -0.89
CA THR A 27 9.52 -13.31 -1.39
C THR A 27 8.62 -14.49 -1.75
N ARG A 28 7.63 -14.81 -0.90
CA ARG A 28 6.64 -15.86 -1.21
C ARG A 28 5.79 -15.52 -2.43
N ARG A 29 5.34 -14.26 -2.56
CA ARG A 29 4.49 -13.78 -3.65
C ARG A 29 5.20 -13.80 -5.00
N PHE A 30 6.46 -13.39 -5.05
CA PHE A 30 7.20 -13.22 -6.31
C PHE A 30 8.13 -14.40 -6.65
N GLY A 31 8.44 -15.26 -5.67
CA GLY A 31 9.32 -16.42 -5.86
C GLY A 31 10.73 -16.02 -6.30
N THR A 32 11.32 -16.81 -7.21
CA THR A 32 12.66 -16.58 -7.78
C THR A 32 12.63 -15.68 -9.03
N GLY A 33 11.57 -14.88 -9.20
CA GLY A 33 11.43 -13.96 -10.32
C GLY A 33 12.36 -12.75 -10.24
N THR A 34 12.28 -11.89 -11.25
CA THR A 34 13.02 -10.61 -11.29
C THR A 34 12.43 -9.52 -10.41
N VAL A 35 11.14 -9.64 -10.06
CA VAL A 35 10.46 -8.76 -9.12
C VAL A 35 10.75 -9.28 -7.72
N LEU A 36 11.39 -8.45 -6.89
CA LEU A 36 11.72 -8.81 -5.50
C LEU A 36 10.86 -8.04 -4.50
N THR A 37 10.22 -6.95 -4.94
CA THR A 37 9.53 -6.01 -4.06
C THR A 37 8.27 -5.46 -4.71
N ASN A 38 7.31 -4.99 -3.90
CA ASN A 38 6.09 -4.35 -4.40
C ASN A 38 6.39 -3.13 -5.30
N ALA A 39 7.45 -2.38 -5.02
CA ALA A 39 7.83 -1.20 -5.80
C ALA A 39 8.20 -1.54 -7.27
N GLN A 40 8.76 -2.73 -7.49
CA GLN A 40 9.26 -3.20 -8.78
C GLN A 40 8.17 -3.79 -9.68
N VAL A 41 6.97 -4.04 -9.16
CA VAL A 41 5.82 -4.55 -9.94
C VAL A 41 5.57 -3.65 -11.16
N SER A 42 5.52 -4.20 -12.37
CA SER A 42 5.20 -3.42 -13.57
C SER A 42 3.71 -3.07 -13.64
N HIS A 43 3.33 -2.12 -14.50
CA HIS A 43 1.92 -1.79 -14.75
C HIS A 43 1.10 -3.05 -15.13
N SER A 44 1.62 -3.86 -16.06
CA SER A 44 0.99 -5.12 -16.50
C SER A 44 0.89 -6.20 -15.42
N GLN A 45 1.62 -6.06 -14.30
CA GLN A 45 1.60 -6.99 -13.19
C GLN A 45 0.70 -6.52 -12.03
N LEU A 46 0.18 -5.30 -12.07
CA LEU A 46 -0.64 -4.74 -11.00
C LEU A 46 -1.96 -5.50 -10.83
N GLU A 47 -2.61 -5.91 -11.90
CA GLU A 47 -3.86 -6.69 -11.82
C GLU A 47 -3.66 -8.01 -11.07
N ARG A 48 -2.46 -8.60 -11.16
CA ARG A 48 -2.12 -9.86 -10.49
C ARG A 48 -1.74 -9.66 -9.02
N PHE A 49 -0.89 -8.67 -8.73
CA PHE A 49 -0.27 -8.55 -7.40
C PHE A 49 -0.86 -7.43 -6.54
N CYS A 50 -1.61 -6.51 -7.12
CA CYS A 50 -2.25 -5.39 -6.43
C CYS A 50 -3.75 -5.35 -6.76
N LYS A 51 -4.37 -6.53 -6.92
CA LYS A 51 -5.81 -6.65 -7.15
C LYS A 51 -6.58 -5.92 -6.04
N LEU A 52 -7.54 -5.11 -6.48
CA LEU A 52 -8.51 -4.44 -5.63
C LEU A 52 -9.87 -5.12 -5.81
N ASP A 53 -10.73 -5.01 -4.81
CA ASP A 53 -12.15 -5.32 -4.98
C ASP A 53 -12.88 -4.12 -5.62
N ALA A 54 -14.17 -4.29 -5.94
CA ALA A 54 -14.96 -3.23 -6.57
C ALA A 54 -15.00 -1.94 -5.73
N THR A 55 -14.98 -2.07 -4.40
CA THR A 55 -14.97 -0.94 -3.46
C THR A 55 -13.65 -0.17 -3.55
N GLY A 56 -12.51 -0.87 -3.55
CA GLY A 56 -11.19 -0.29 -3.69
C GLY A 56 -10.97 0.36 -5.06
N GLU A 57 -11.44 -0.27 -6.13
CA GLU A 57 -11.39 0.32 -7.48
C GLU A 57 -12.16 1.65 -7.56
N LEU A 58 -13.37 1.70 -6.98
CA LEU A 58 -14.18 2.91 -6.93
C LEU A 58 -13.48 4.01 -6.12
N MET A 59 -12.98 3.68 -4.93
CA MET A 59 -12.27 4.62 -4.06
C MET A 59 -11.04 5.21 -4.75
N LEU A 60 -10.24 4.38 -5.41
CA LEU A 60 -9.06 4.85 -6.13
C LEU A 60 -9.44 5.75 -7.30
N LYS A 61 -10.46 5.38 -8.06
CA LYS A 61 -10.97 6.18 -9.18
C LYS A 61 -11.45 7.56 -8.71
N GLU A 62 -12.22 7.63 -7.63
CA GLU A 62 -12.68 8.89 -7.04
C GLU A 62 -11.51 9.76 -6.59
N ALA A 63 -10.54 9.17 -5.88
CA ALA A 63 -9.34 9.88 -5.45
C ALA A 63 -8.52 10.40 -6.64
N MET A 64 -8.41 9.64 -7.73
CA MET A 64 -7.71 10.09 -8.94
C MET A 64 -8.39 11.31 -9.57
N MET A 65 -9.72 11.32 -9.65
CA MET A 65 -10.49 12.44 -10.19
C MET A 65 -10.42 13.67 -9.29
N GLU A 66 -10.65 13.49 -7.98
CA GLU A 66 -10.64 14.58 -6.98
C GLU A 66 -9.27 15.26 -6.90
N LEU A 67 -8.19 14.47 -6.98
CA LEU A 67 -6.83 14.94 -6.76
C LEU A 67 -6.06 15.22 -8.06
N GLY A 68 -6.66 15.02 -9.23
CA GLY A 68 -6.03 15.21 -10.53
C GLY A 68 -4.80 14.32 -10.76
N LEU A 69 -4.85 13.06 -10.31
CA LEU A 69 -3.70 12.15 -10.33
C LEU A 69 -3.55 11.44 -11.67
N SER A 70 -2.30 11.25 -12.09
CA SER A 70 -1.97 10.51 -13.31
C SER A 70 -2.05 8.99 -13.13
N ALA A 71 -2.06 8.26 -14.24
CA ALA A 71 -1.94 6.79 -14.23
C ALA A 71 -0.67 6.30 -13.50
N ARG A 72 0.43 7.07 -13.55
CA ARG A 72 1.64 6.74 -12.77
C ARG A 72 1.41 6.87 -11.26
N ALA A 73 0.59 7.83 -10.84
CA ALA A 73 0.22 7.99 -9.44
C ALA A 73 -0.70 6.86 -8.97
N HIS A 74 -1.66 6.43 -9.81
CA HIS A 74 -2.45 5.21 -9.60
C HIS A 74 -1.56 4.01 -9.31
N ASP A 75 -0.61 3.70 -10.20
CA ASP A 75 0.29 2.56 -10.05
C ASP A 75 1.08 2.62 -8.74
N LYS A 76 1.56 3.81 -8.37
CA LYS A 76 2.28 4.01 -7.11
C LYS A 76 1.35 3.84 -5.90
N ILE A 77 0.10 4.29 -5.96
CA ILE A 77 -0.88 4.07 -4.89
C ILE A 77 -1.11 2.57 -4.69
N CYS A 78 -1.36 1.81 -5.74
CA CYS A 78 -1.57 0.35 -5.65
C CYS A 78 -0.37 -0.37 -5.00
N LYS A 79 0.85 0.00 -5.39
CA LYS A 79 2.08 -0.59 -4.82
C LYS A 79 2.30 -0.22 -3.35
N VAL A 80 1.95 1.00 -2.97
CA VAL A 80 2.02 1.46 -1.58
C VAL A 80 0.95 0.74 -0.74
N ALA A 81 -0.29 0.69 -1.22
CA ALA A 81 -1.38 -0.04 -0.57
C ALA A 81 -1.03 -1.52 -0.37
N ARG A 82 -0.40 -2.17 -1.35
CA ARG A 82 0.12 -3.54 -1.19
C ARG A 82 1.19 -3.65 -0.11
N THR A 83 2.04 -2.64 0.03
CA THR A 83 3.09 -2.63 1.07
C THR A 83 2.49 -2.46 2.46
N ILE A 84 1.46 -1.63 2.60
CA ILE A 84 0.72 -1.45 3.85
C ILE A 84 0.02 -2.77 4.21
N ALA A 85 -0.66 -3.42 3.25
CA ALA A 85 -1.27 -4.74 3.45
C ALA A 85 -0.24 -5.80 3.89
N ASP A 86 0.98 -5.79 3.33
CA ASP A 86 2.05 -6.70 3.76
C ASP A 86 2.52 -6.43 5.20
N LEU A 87 2.52 -5.16 5.64
CA LEU A 87 2.88 -4.79 7.02
C LEU A 87 1.79 -5.21 8.01
N ASP A 88 0.53 -5.17 7.59
CA ASP A 88 -0.63 -5.66 8.36
C ASP A 88 -0.83 -7.19 8.25
N ALA A 89 0.07 -7.88 7.54
CA ALA A 89 -0.03 -9.31 7.24
C ALA A 89 -1.36 -9.72 6.57
N SER A 90 -1.95 -8.82 5.78
CA SER A 90 -3.15 -9.05 4.99
C SER A 90 -2.82 -9.63 3.62
N ASP A 91 -3.50 -10.71 3.24
CA ASP A 91 -3.37 -11.32 1.92
C ASP A 91 -3.96 -10.42 0.81
N ASP A 92 -5.01 -9.67 1.12
CA ASP A 92 -5.71 -8.78 0.21
C ASP A 92 -5.49 -7.29 0.53
N ILE A 93 -5.62 -6.44 -0.49
CA ILE A 93 -5.64 -4.98 -0.29
C ILE A 93 -7.07 -4.59 0.09
N CYS A 94 -7.29 -4.42 1.39
CA CYS A 94 -8.52 -3.85 1.93
C CYS A 94 -8.58 -2.31 1.77
N ALA A 95 -9.76 -1.74 1.98
CA ALA A 95 -10.04 -0.31 1.77
C ALA A 95 -9.20 0.60 2.67
N GLU A 96 -8.89 0.17 3.89
CA GLU A 96 -8.04 0.87 4.85
C GLU A 96 -6.61 1.07 4.33
N HIS A 97 -6.00 0.04 3.74
CA HIS A 97 -4.65 0.15 3.17
C HIS A 97 -4.63 1.12 1.98
N LEU A 98 -5.69 1.13 1.19
CA LEU A 98 -5.83 2.04 0.06
C LEU A 98 -6.05 3.48 0.51
N ALA A 99 -6.91 3.70 1.51
CA ALA A 99 -7.16 5.00 2.10
C ALA A 99 -5.88 5.62 2.68
N GLU A 100 -5.08 4.82 3.39
CA GLU A 100 -3.79 5.25 3.91
C GLU A 100 -2.80 5.61 2.78
N ALA A 101 -2.69 4.77 1.76
CA ALA A 101 -1.83 5.03 0.59
C ALA A 101 -2.22 6.33 -0.14
N ILE A 102 -3.51 6.60 -0.29
CA ILE A 102 -4.04 7.85 -0.85
C ILE A 102 -3.71 9.03 0.08
N GLY A 103 -3.84 8.84 1.40
CA GLY A 103 -3.49 9.82 2.43
C GLY A 103 -2.05 10.31 2.31
N TYR A 104 -1.09 9.39 2.12
CA TYR A 104 0.32 9.75 1.89
C TYR A 104 0.50 10.62 0.65
N ARG A 105 -0.29 10.41 -0.41
CA ARG A 105 -0.24 11.29 -1.60
C ARG A 105 -0.80 12.68 -1.36
N LYS A 106 -1.83 12.81 -0.52
CA LYS A 106 -2.35 14.11 -0.10
C LYS A 106 -1.30 14.89 0.70
N LEU A 107 -0.49 14.19 1.50
CA LEU A 107 0.60 14.79 2.29
C LEU A 107 1.80 15.23 1.42
N ASP A 108 2.28 14.35 0.52
CA ASP A 108 3.40 14.64 -0.40
C ASP A 108 3.20 15.91 -1.23
N ARG A 109 1.94 16.28 -1.52
CA ARG A 109 1.58 17.45 -2.34
C ARG A 109 1.55 18.77 -1.56
N LYS A 110 1.61 18.72 -0.23
CA LYS A 110 1.62 19.91 0.64
C LYS A 110 3.03 20.39 1.00
N LEU A 111 4.07 19.76 0.43
CA LEU A 111 5.47 20.17 0.48
C LEU A 111 5.83 20.94 -0.80
#